data_AF-A0AA37AIK6-F1
#
_entry.id   AF-A0AA37AIK6-F1
#
_cell.length_a   1.000
_cell.length_b   1.000
_cell.length_c   1.000
_cell.angle_alpha   90.00
_cell.angle_beta   90.00
_cell.angle_gamma   90.00
#
_symmetry.space_group_name_H-M   'P 1'
#
loop_
_entity.id
_entity.type
_entity.pdbx_description
1 polymer ?
#
loop_
_entity_poly.entity_id
_entity_poly.type
_entity_poly.pdbx_seq_one_letter_code
_entity_poly.pdbx_strand_id
1 'polypeptide(L)'
;MSQDYLARIAALEDALRQKDSQLSLVAETESFLRSALARAEEKIENEEREIEHLRAQIEKLRRMLFGTRSEKLRRQVEEAEALLKQQEQQSDRYNGRDNDQQVPRQLRQSRHRRPLPEHLPREINRLEPAETSCPGCGSDMAYLSEVSAEQLELVSSALKVIRTVRVKKACTRCDCVVEAPAPSRPIDRGIAGPGLLARVLTAKYCEHLPLYRQCEIFARQGVDLSRALLSNWVDACCRLMAPLDEALYHYVMDCRKLHTDDTPVPVLAPGRKKTKTGRIWTYVRDNRSAGSSDPPAAWFAFSPDRQGKHPQQHLRHYHGVLQADAFAGYDRLFSAEREGGPLTEAACWAHARRKIHDVYISTRTATAEEALKRISELYAIEEEIRGLPASQRLAARRSRS
;
A
#
# COMPACT_ATOMS: atom_id res chain seq x y z
N MET A 1 -49.67 -17.50 -72.82
CA MET A 1 -48.71 -17.11 -71.76
C MET A 1 -47.68 -16.22 -72.42
N SER A 2 -47.62 -14.92 -72.07
CA SER A 2 -46.74 -13.94 -72.73
C SER A 2 -45.26 -14.31 -72.53
N GLN A 3 -44.43 -14.15 -73.56
CA GLN A 3 -42.97 -14.41 -73.52
C GLN A 3 -42.29 -13.71 -72.32
N ASP A 4 -42.78 -12.54 -71.92
CA ASP A 4 -42.29 -11.80 -70.75
C ASP A 4 -42.46 -12.55 -69.42
N TYR A 5 -43.54 -13.31 -69.28
CA TYR A 5 -43.81 -14.08 -68.06
C TYR A 5 -42.85 -15.26 -67.92
N LEU A 6 -42.55 -15.94 -69.04
CA LEU A 6 -41.59 -17.04 -69.07
C LEU A 6 -40.16 -16.53 -68.84
N ALA A 7 -39.79 -15.38 -69.40
CA ALA A 7 -38.49 -14.75 -69.17
C ALA A 7 -38.30 -14.35 -67.68
N ARG A 8 -39.36 -13.85 -67.03
CA ARG A 8 -39.32 -13.48 -65.61
C ARG A 8 -39.27 -14.67 -64.68
N ILE A 9 -39.94 -15.78 -65.02
CA ILE A 9 -39.82 -17.04 -64.28
C ILE A 9 -38.39 -17.59 -64.40
N ALA A 10 -37.82 -17.64 -65.61
CA ALA A 10 -36.44 -18.08 -65.83
C ALA A 10 -35.42 -17.23 -65.05
N ALA A 11 -35.59 -15.90 -65.02
CA ALA A 11 -34.72 -15.01 -64.25
C ALA A 11 -34.84 -15.22 -62.73
N LEU A 12 -36.03 -15.54 -62.23
CA LEU A 12 -36.24 -15.87 -60.81
C LEU A 12 -35.66 -17.24 -60.46
N GLU A 13 -35.75 -18.22 -61.35
CA GLU A 13 -35.14 -19.54 -61.18
C GLU A 13 -33.61 -19.46 -61.14
N ASP A 14 -33.00 -18.65 -62.02
CA ASP A 14 -31.55 -18.42 -61.99
C ASP A 14 -31.11 -17.68 -60.73
N ALA A 15 -31.87 -16.66 -60.29
CA ALA A 15 -31.60 -15.97 -59.03
C ALA A 15 -31.73 -16.89 -57.81
N LEU A 16 -32.68 -17.83 -57.82
CA LEU A 16 -32.85 -18.82 -56.77
C LEU A 16 -31.67 -19.80 -56.74
N ARG A 17 -31.25 -20.32 -57.91
CA ARG A 17 -30.05 -21.17 -58.02
C ARG A 17 -28.78 -20.46 -57.54
N GLN A 18 -28.65 -19.17 -57.84
CA GLN A 18 -27.51 -18.37 -57.37
C GLN A 18 -27.53 -18.20 -55.85
N LYS A 19 -28.70 -17.99 -55.25
CA LYS A 19 -28.85 -17.93 -53.78
C LYS A 19 -28.60 -19.27 -53.11
N ASP A 20 -29.07 -20.37 -53.69
CA ASP A 20 -28.81 -21.72 -53.16
C ASP A 20 -27.32 -22.06 -53.20
N SER A 21 -26.61 -21.67 -54.27
CA SER A 21 -25.16 -21.80 -54.36
C SER A 21 -24.43 -20.94 -53.30
N GLN A 22 -24.89 -19.71 -53.05
CA GLN A 22 -24.34 -18.87 -51.99
C GLN A 22 -24.60 -19.43 -50.59
N LEU A 23 -25.79 -19.96 -50.33
CA LEU A 23 -26.13 -20.62 -49.07
C LEU A 23 -25.28 -21.87 -48.82
N SER A 24 -25.01 -22.66 -49.86
CA SER A 24 -24.10 -23.81 -49.77
C SER A 24 -22.70 -23.38 -49.36
N LEU A 25 -22.17 -22.31 -49.97
CA LEU A 25 -20.83 -21.80 -49.64
C LEU A 25 -20.75 -21.24 -48.22
N VAL A 26 -21.80 -20.56 -47.75
CA VAL A 26 -21.90 -20.08 -46.37
C VAL A 26 -21.94 -21.25 -45.38
N ALA A 27 -22.69 -22.31 -45.69
CA ALA A 27 -22.74 -23.50 -44.84
C ALA A 27 -21.37 -24.23 -44.76
N GLU A 28 -20.65 -24.33 -45.87
CA GLU A 28 -19.29 -24.91 -45.90
C GLU A 28 -18.29 -24.06 -45.10
N THR A 29 -18.33 -22.74 -45.25
CA THR A 29 -17.44 -21.83 -44.50
C THR A 29 -17.77 -21.80 -43.01
N GLU A 30 -19.05 -21.86 -42.63
CA GLU A 30 -19.46 -21.95 -41.23
C GLU A 30 -18.99 -23.26 -40.59
N SER A 31 -19.13 -24.39 -41.30
CA SER A 31 -18.62 -25.69 -40.87
C SER A 31 -17.10 -25.67 -40.67
N PHE A 32 -16.37 -25.06 -41.62
CA PHE A 32 -14.92 -24.89 -41.51
C PHE A 32 -14.51 -24.02 -40.32
N LEU A 33 -15.17 -22.88 -40.11
CA LEU A 33 -14.89 -21.98 -38.99
C LEU A 33 -15.21 -22.61 -37.64
N ARG A 34 -16.32 -23.35 -37.52
CA ARG A 34 -16.66 -24.10 -36.29
C ARG A 34 -15.60 -25.17 -35.98
N SER A 35 -15.11 -25.88 -36.99
CA SER A 35 -14.04 -26.87 -36.83
C SER A 35 -12.70 -26.22 -36.43
N ALA A 36 -12.37 -25.07 -37.01
CA ALA A 36 -11.17 -24.31 -36.65
C ALA A 36 -11.25 -23.74 -35.22
N LEU A 37 -12.42 -23.25 -34.80
CA LEU A 37 -12.67 -22.76 -33.44
C LEU A 37 -12.51 -23.88 -32.41
N ALA A 38 -13.12 -25.05 -32.65
CA ALA A 38 -13.01 -26.20 -31.75
C ALA A 38 -11.55 -26.65 -31.56
N ARG A 39 -10.75 -26.67 -32.63
CA ARG A 39 -9.31 -26.99 -32.54
C ARG A 39 -8.52 -25.93 -31.77
N ALA A 40 -8.89 -24.65 -31.92
CA ALA A 40 -8.26 -23.57 -31.18
C ALA A 40 -8.60 -23.63 -29.68
N GLU A 41 -9.85 -23.92 -29.34
CA GLU A 41 -10.31 -24.11 -27.96
C GLU A 41 -9.61 -25.30 -27.29
N GLU A 42 -9.52 -26.46 -27.97
CA GLU A 42 -8.80 -27.63 -27.46
C GLU A 42 -7.30 -27.34 -27.24
N LYS A 43 -6.69 -26.56 -28.14
CA LYS A 43 -5.30 -26.13 -28.00
C LYS A 43 -5.11 -25.20 -26.80
N ILE A 44 -6.00 -24.23 -26.62
CA ILE A 44 -5.98 -23.32 -25.46
C ILE A 44 -6.13 -24.11 -24.17
N GLU A 45 -7.08 -25.04 -24.09
CA GLU A 45 -7.30 -25.84 -22.89
C GLU A 45 -6.06 -26.71 -22.55
N ASN A 46 -5.42 -27.30 -23.57
CA ASN A 46 -4.18 -28.04 -23.37
C ASN A 46 -3.02 -27.14 -22.91
N GLU A 47 -2.87 -25.95 -23.50
CA GLU A 47 -1.87 -24.96 -23.09
C GLU A 47 -2.13 -24.44 -21.67
N GLU A 48 -3.40 -24.23 -21.28
CA GLU A 48 -3.79 -23.82 -19.93
C GLU A 48 -3.46 -24.90 -18.89
N ARG A 49 -3.75 -26.17 -19.20
CA ARG A 49 -3.37 -27.32 -18.35
C ARG A 49 -1.85 -27.45 -18.23
N GLU A 50 -1.12 -27.23 -19.31
CA GLU A 50 0.34 -27.27 -19.30
C GLU A 50 0.94 -26.12 -18.49
N ILE A 51 0.37 -24.91 -18.59
CA ILE A 51 0.72 -23.76 -17.75
C ILE A 51 0.46 -24.06 -16.28
N GLU A 52 -0.69 -24.63 -15.94
CA GLU A 52 -1.01 -24.98 -14.55
C GLU A 52 -0.07 -26.05 -14.00
N HIS A 53 0.25 -27.07 -14.81
CA HIS A 53 1.22 -28.11 -14.47
C HIS A 53 2.62 -27.53 -14.24
N LEU A 54 3.10 -26.67 -15.14
CA LEU A 54 4.41 -26.01 -15.02
C LEU A 54 4.46 -25.06 -13.82
N ARG A 55 3.37 -24.31 -13.54
CA ARG A 55 3.26 -23.47 -12.33
C ARG A 55 3.36 -24.29 -11.05
N ALA A 56 2.68 -25.44 -10.99
CA ALA A 56 2.75 -26.35 -9.85
C ALA A 56 4.16 -26.95 -9.67
N GLN A 57 4.83 -27.31 -10.77
CA GLN A 57 6.23 -27.76 -10.74
C GLN A 57 7.18 -26.66 -10.26
N ILE A 58 7.04 -25.43 -10.75
CA ILE A 58 7.86 -24.28 -10.32
C ILE A 58 7.66 -24.01 -8.83
N GLU A 59 6.42 -24.02 -8.34
CA GLU A 59 6.11 -23.80 -6.93
C GLU A 59 6.72 -24.92 -6.04
N LYS A 60 6.64 -26.18 -6.49
CA LYS A 60 7.29 -27.32 -5.84
C LYS A 60 8.83 -27.16 -5.82
N LEU A 61 9.44 -26.81 -6.95
CA LEU A 61 10.89 -26.58 -7.06
C LEU A 61 11.34 -25.38 -6.23
N ARG A 62 10.58 -24.28 -6.20
CA ARG A 62 10.83 -23.12 -5.33
C ARG A 62 10.82 -23.51 -3.85
N ARG A 63 9.84 -24.32 -3.43
CA ARG A 63 9.78 -24.87 -2.06
C ARG A 63 10.96 -25.78 -1.74
N MET A 64 11.42 -26.60 -2.70
CA MET A 64 12.61 -27.45 -2.54
C MET A 64 13.93 -26.63 -2.52
N LEU A 65 13.98 -25.49 -3.23
CA LEU A 65 15.13 -24.57 -3.26
C LEU A 65 15.33 -23.78 -1.95
N PHE A 66 14.33 -23.75 -1.06
CA PHE A 66 14.47 -23.21 0.30
C PHE A 66 15.19 -24.15 1.29
N GLY A 67 15.93 -25.16 0.79
CA GLY A 67 16.70 -26.11 1.62
C GLY A 67 18.15 -26.37 1.22
N THR A 68 18.51 -26.42 -0.07
CA THR A 68 19.87 -26.82 -0.50
C THR A 68 20.28 -26.23 -1.84
N ARG A 69 21.48 -25.62 -1.89
CA ARG A 69 22.10 -24.99 -3.08
C ARG A 69 22.56 -26.05 -4.09
N SER A 70 21.82 -26.26 -5.18
CA SER A 70 22.31 -27.00 -6.35
C SER A 70 22.33 -26.09 -7.58
N GLU A 71 23.51 -25.82 -8.13
CA GLU A 71 23.73 -24.95 -9.30
C GLU A 71 23.06 -25.48 -10.57
N LYS A 72 22.89 -26.80 -10.70
CA LYS A 72 22.22 -27.43 -11.85
C LYS A 72 20.76 -26.99 -11.97
N LEU A 73 20.08 -26.80 -10.84
CA LEU A 73 18.69 -26.37 -10.80
C LEU A 73 18.55 -24.87 -11.09
N ARG A 74 19.58 -24.06 -10.80
CA ARG A 74 19.60 -22.63 -11.15
C ARG A 74 19.62 -22.41 -12.66
N ARG A 75 20.42 -23.20 -13.39
CA ARG A 75 20.47 -23.13 -14.86
C ARG A 75 19.14 -23.47 -15.52
N GLN A 76 18.44 -24.48 -15.02
CA GLN A 76 17.11 -24.85 -15.53
C GLN A 76 16.05 -23.77 -15.26
N VAL A 77 16.14 -23.07 -14.12
CA VAL A 77 15.27 -21.93 -13.83
C VAL A 77 15.58 -20.73 -14.73
N GLU A 78 16.87 -20.44 -14.98
CA GLU A 78 17.27 -19.38 -15.90
C GLU A 78 16.80 -19.63 -17.34
N GLU A 79 16.87 -20.88 -17.81
CA GLU A 79 16.34 -21.29 -19.13
C GLU A 79 14.82 -21.14 -19.20
N ALA A 80 14.09 -21.56 -18.16
CA ALA A 80 12.64 -21.41 -18.09
C ALA A 80 12.21 -19.94 -18.01
N GLU A 81 12.94 -19.09 -17.28
CA GLU A 81 12.69 -17.65 -17.23
C GLU A 81 12.95 -16.97 -18.58
N ALA A 82 13.95 -17.44 -19.34
CA ALA A 82 14.24 -16.92 -20.68
C ALA A 82 13.12 -17.26 -21.69
N LEU A 83 12.61 -18.50 -21.65
CA LEU A 83 11.48 -18.95 -22.47
C LEU A 83 10.19 -18.18 -22.16
N LEU A 84 9.88 -17.97 -20.88
CA LEU A 84 8.71 -17.21 -20.45
C LEU A 84 8.75 -15.76 -20.98
N LYS A 85 9.91 -15.12 -20.89
CA LYS A 85 10.12 -13.74 -21.34
C LYS A 85 9.99 -13.59 -22.86
N GLN A 86 10.38 -14.63 -23.61
CA GLN A 86 10.21 -14.66 -25.06
C GLN A 86 8.73 -14.80 -25.45
N GLN A 87 7.95 -15.60 -24.71
CA GLN A 87 6.50 -15.73 -24.90
C GLN A 87 5.74 -14.45 -24.49
N GLU A 88 6.13 -13.79 -23.39
CA GLU A 88 5.58 -12.49 -22.98
C GLU A 88 5.81 -11.42 -24.06
N GLN A 89 7.00 -11.37 -24.66
CA GLN A 89 7.30 -10.43 -25.75
C GLN A 89 6.51 -10.72 -27.04
N GLN A 90 6.19 -11.98 -27.33
CA GLN A 90 5.30 -12.36 -28.43
C GLN A 90 3.84 -11.97 -28.13
N SER A 91 3.41 -12.07 -26.88
CA SER A 91 2.08 -11.63 -26.43
C SER A 91 1.92 -10.09 -26.46
N ASP A 92 2.95 -9.35 -26.05
CA ASP A 92 2.94 -7.88 -26.04
C ASP A 92 2.91 -7.27 -27.45
N ARG A 93 3.49 -7.95 -28.45
CA ARG A 93 3.37 -7.58 -29.88
C ARG A 93 1.95 -7.69 -30.42
N TYR A 94 1.12 -8.57 -29.87
CA TYR A 94 -0.27 -8.76 -30.30
C TYR A 94 -1.24 -7.77 -29.60
N ASN A 95 -0.83 -7.20 -28.45
CA ASN A 95 -1.66 -6.33 -27.61
C ASN A 95 -1.39 -4.81 -27.79
N GLY A 96 -0.60 -4.40 -28.78
CA GLY A 96 -0.45 -2.99 -29.17
C GLY A 96 0.09 -2.05 -28.08
N ARG A 97 0.83 -2.57 -27.09
CA ARG A 97 1.47 -1.76 -26.04
C ARG A 97 2.87 -1.34 -26.47
N ASP A 98 2.96 -0.54 -27.51
CA ASP A 98 4.18 0.20 -27.84
C ASP A 98 3.88 1.70 -27.90
N ASN A 99 4.42 2.41 -26.90
CA ASN A 99 5.05 3.74 -26.97
C ASN A 99 4.74 4.60 -25.73
N ASP A 100 5.65 4.54 -24.75
CA ASP A 100 5.95 5.76 -23.98
C ASP A 100 7.23 6.36 -24.57
N GLN A 101 7.06 7.41 -25.39
CA GLN A 101 8.19 8.22 -25.85
C GLN A 101 8.83 8.92 -24.64
N GLN A 102 10.11 8.64 -24.41
CA GLN A 102 10.93 9.38 -23.47
C GLN A 102 11.09 10.82 -23.94
N VAL A 103 10.35 11.75 -23.33
CA VAL A 103 10.51 13.18 -23.58
C VAL A 103 11.79 13.69 -22.91
N PRO A 104 12.70 14.40 -23.61
CA PRO A 104 13.94 14.91 -23.04
C PRO A 104 13.70 15.91 -21.90
N ARG A 105 14.52 15.78 -20.86
CA ARG A 105 14.47 16.58 -19.64
C ARG A 105 15.05 17.98 -19.90
N GLN A 106 14.21 18.95 -20.25
CA GLN A 106 14.62 20.36 -20.32
C GLN A 106 14.92 20.92 -18.92
N LEU A 107 16.00 21.69 -18.84
CA LEU A 107 16.49 22.38 -17.65
C LEU A 107 15.40 23.29 -17.06
N ARG A 108 15.22 23.18 -15.74
CA ARG A 108 14.16 23.82 -14.96
C ARG A 108 14.29 25.34 -15.00
N GLN A 109 13.46 26.00 -15.79
CA GLN A 109 13.04 27.38 -15.52
C GLN A 109 12.07 27.39 -14.35
N SER A 110 12.20 28.36 -13.44
CA SER A 110 11.33 28.55 -12.28
C SER A 110 9.88 28.73 -12.74
N ARG A 111 9.08 27.67 -12.69
CA ARG A 111 7.66 27.73 -13.03
C ARG A 111 6.94 28.64 -12.02
N HIS A 112 6.42 29.76 -12.50
CA HIS A 112 5.34 30.47 -11.81
C HIS A 112 4.26 29.46 -11.44
N ARG A 113 3.75 29.53 -10.19
CA ARG A 113 2.69 28.63 -9.72
C ARG A 113 1.49 28.81 -10.63
N ARG A 114 0.96 27.71 -11.16
CA ARG A 114 -0.31 27.74 -11.88
C ARG A 114 -1.41 28.17 -10.91
N PRO A 115 -2.30 29.09 -11.30
CA PRO A 115 -3.45 29.44 -10.49
C PRO A 115 -4.36 28.21 -10.29
N LEU A 116 -5.10 28.18 -9.18
CA LEU A 116 -6.09 27.14 -8.94
C LEU A 116 -7.27 27.31 -9.91
N PRO A 117 -7.95 26.22 -10.33
CA PRO A 117 -8.99 26.29 -11.34
C PRO A 117 -10.12 27.29 -11.02
N GLU A 118 -10.54 28.06 -12.01
CA GLU A 118 -11.53 29.15 -11.85
C GLU A 118 -12.94 28.63 -11.54
N HIS A 119 -13.28 27.41 -11.98
CA HIS A 119 -14.59 26.82 -11.74
C HIS A 119 -14.84 26.39 -10.29
N LEU A 120 -13.79 26.28 -9.47
CA LEU A 120 -13.94 25.88 -8.07
C LEU A 120 -14.56 27.01 -7.22
N PRO A 121 -15.51 26.69 -6.31
CA PRO A 121 -16.08 27.68 -5.41
C PRO A 121 -15.00 28.27 -4.50
N ARG A 122 -15.04 29.60 -4.29
CA ARG A 122 -14.08 30.34 -3.48
C ARG A 122 -14.74 30.85 -2.21
N GLU A 123 -14.22 30.41 -1.07
CA GLU A 123 -14.55 30.94 0.24
C GLU A 123 -13.52 32.00 0.62
N ILE A 124 -13.96 33.25 0.82
CA ILE A 124 -13.06 34.37 1.08
C ILE A 124 -13.05 34.67 2.57
N ASN A 125 -11.90 34.45 3.19
CA ASN A 125 -11.66 34.76 4.60
C ASN A 125 -10.81 36.02 4.69
N ARG A 126 -11.45 37.15 4.98
CA ARG A 126 -10.80 38.46 5.09
C ARG A 126 -10.38 38.70 6.55
N LEU A 127 -9.10 38.92 6.77
CA LEU A 127 -8.47 39.14 8.07
C LEU A 127 -8.01 40.58 8.18
N GLU A 128 -8.53 41.27 9.19
CA GLU A 128 -8.12 42.61 9.57
C GLU A 128 -6.94 42.54 10.57
N PRO A 129 -6.01 43.52 10.55
CA PRO A 129 -5.02 43.67 11.61
C PRO A 129 -5.68 43.73 12.99
N ALA A 130 -5.04 43.14 14.00
CA ALA A 130 -5.54 43.18 15.38
C ALA A 130 -5.47 44.60 15.97
N GLU A 131 -4.53 45.41 15.48
CA GLU A 131 -4.30 46.78 15.89
C GLU A 131 -5.37 47.71 15.31
N THR A 132 -6.12 48.36 16.19
CA THR A 132 -7.10 49.40 15.82
C THR A 132 -6.45 50.78 15.64
N SER A 133 -5.25 50.98 16.21
CA SER A 133 -4.46 52.22 16.13
C SER A 133 -2.98 51.92 15.89
N CYS A 134 -2.23 52.92 15.44
CA CYS A 134 -0.81 52.74 15.11
C CYS A 134 0.01 52.33 16.35
N PRO A 135 0.73 51.19 16.31
CA PRO A 135 1.55 50.75 17.44
C PRO A 135 2.75 51.68 17.71
N GLY A 136 3.17 52.47 16.72
CA GLY A 136 4.28 53.41 16.85
C GLY A 136 3.90 54.77 17.44
N CYS A 137 2.76 55.35 17.03
CA CYS A 137 2.38 56.72 17.41
C CYS A 137 0.92 56.90 17.88
N GLY A 138 0.17 55.81 18.02
CA GLY A 138 -1.22 55.82 18.51
C GLY A 138 -2.26 56.44 17.57
N SER A 139 -1.86 56.91 16.38
CA SER A 139 -2.76 57.60 15.43
C SER A 139 -3.59 56.63 14.60
N ASP A 140 -4.59 57.16 13.90
CA ASP A 140 -5.49 56.38 13.04
C ASP A 140 -4.74 55.75 11.85
N MET A 141 -5.21 54.56 11.47
CA MET A 141 -4.65 53.78 10.37
C MET A 141 -5.63 53.69 9.21
N ALA A 142 -5.14 54.01 8.01
CA ALA A 142 -5.89 53.95 6.77
C ALA A 142 -5.61 52.63 6.03
N TYR A 143 -6.57 52.21 5.20
CA TYR A 143 -6.37 51.09 4.28
C TYR A 143 -5.21 51.37 3.32
N LEU A 144 -4.31 50.40 3.15
CA LEU A 144 -3.19 50.49 2.22
C LEU A 144 -3.35 49.52 1.04
N SER A 145 -3.44 48.22 1.32
CA SER A 145 -3.48 47.17 0.30
C SER A 145 -3.95 45.84 0.90
N GLU A 146 -4.11 44.84 0.05
CA GLU A 146 -4.47 43.48 0.47
C GLU A 146 -3.45 42.47 -0.08
N VAL A 147 -3.13 41.47 0.73
CA VAL A 147 -2.35 40.31 0.30
C VAL A 147 -3.23 39.07 0.38
N SER A 148 -3.42 38.39 -0.74
CA SER A 148 -4.23 37.18 -0.80
C SER A 148 -3.38 35.93 -0.98
N ALA A 149 -3.85 34.82 -0.41
CA ALA A 149 -3.26 33.51 -0.60
C ALA A 149 -4.36 32.45 -0.69
N GLU A 150 -4.25 31.57 -1.68
CA GLU A 150 -5.23 30.52 -1.94
C GLU A 150 -4.75 29.15 -1.47
N GLN A 151 -5.69 28.33 -1.01
CA GLN A 151 -5.51 26.92 -0.68
C GLN A 151 -6.66 26.10 -1.25
N LEU A 152 -6.34 24.96 -1.84
CA LEU A 152 -7.28 23.93 -2.25
C LEU A 152 -7.66 23.08 -1.04
N GLU A 153 -8.96 23.04 -0.73
CA GLU A 153 -9.54 22.31 0.39
C GLU A 153 -10.55 21.28 -0.10
N LEU A 154 -10.71 20.20 0.65
CA LEU A 154 -11.75 19.21 0.41
C LEU A 154 -12.76 19.24 1.56
N VAL A 155 -14.04 19.48 1.26
CA VAL A 155 -15.13 19.43 2.22
C VAL A 155 -16.14 18.37 1.79
N SER A 156 -16.33 17.37 2.65
CA SER A 156 -17.11 16.14 2.39
C SER A 156 -16.56 15.35 1.19
N SER A 157 -16.84 15.80 -0.03
CA SER A 157 -16.32 15.24 -1.29
C SER A 157 -16.11 16.30 -2.38
N ALA A 158 -16.32 17.58 -2.09
CA ALA A 158 -16.22 18.67 -3.05
C ALA A 158 -14.95 19.48 -2.79
N LEU A 159 -14.23 19.78 -3.87
CA LEU A 159 -13.08 20.68 -3.83
C LEU A 159 -13.56 22.13 -3.82
N LYS A 160 -12.93 22.94 -2.96
CA LYS A 160 -13.12 24.38 -2.91
C LYS A 160 -11.78 25.09 -2.74
N VAL A 161 -11.75 26.38 -3.03
CA VAL A 161 -10.59 27.23 -2.77
C VAL A 161 -10.89 28.11 -1.55
N ILE A 162 -10.08 28.01 -0.52
CA ILE A 162 -10.06 28.98 0.58
C ILE A 162 -9.10 30.09 0.19
N ARG A 163 -9.62 31.30 0.00
CA ARG A 163 -8.85 32.51 -0.28
C ARG A 163 -8.75 33.33 0.99
N THR A 164 -7.58 33.33 1.62
CA THR A 164 -7.30 34.19 2.77
C THR A 164 -6.81 35.54 2.26
N VAL A 165 -7.52 36.61 2.61
CA VAL A 165 -7.16 38.00 2.28
C VAL A 165 -6.73 38.69 3.57
N ARG A 166 -5.50 39.19 3.62
CA ARG A 166 -4.96 39.90 4.78
C ARG A 166 -4.85 41.37 4.42
N VAL A 167 -5.56 42.20 5.17
CA VAL A 167 -5.60 43.64 4.96
C VAL A 167 -4.35 44.27 5.56
N LYS A 168 -3.71 45.15 4.80
CA LYS A 168 -2.62 46.02 5.24
C LYS A 168 -3.18 47.40 5.52
N LYS A 169 -2.86 47.95 6.68
CA LYS A 169 -3.18 49.33 7.03
C LYS A 169 -1.89 50.10 7.27
N ALA A 170 -1.87 51.36 6.87
CA ALA A 170 -0.75 52.27 7.09
C ALA A 170 -1.19 53.41 8.02
N CYS A 171 -0.32 53.78 8.96
CA CYS A 171 -0.50 54.97 9.78
C CYS A 171 -0.44 56.22 8.91
N THR A 172 -1.38 57.14 9.13
CA THR A 172 -1.47 58.42 8.42
C THR A 172 -0.39 59.44 8.81
N ARG A 173 0.37 59.20 9.88
CA ARG A 173 1.38 60.15 10.40
C ARG A 173 2.83 59.69 10.32
N CYS A 174 3.09 58.39 10.42
CA CYS A 174 4.45 57.87 10.61
C CYS A 174 4.76 56.67 9.70
N ASP A 175 3.90 56.42 8.71
CA ASP A 175 4.04 55.37 7.69
C ASP A 175 4.23 53.93 8.22
N CYS A 176 3.93 53.70 9.51
CA CYS A 176 3.94 52.38 10.10
C CYS A 176 2.85 51.50 9.45
N VAL A 177 3.23 50.34 8.93
CA VAL A 177 2.32 49.38 8.29
C VAL A 177 2.05 48.20 9.22
N VAL A 178 0.77 47.91 9.43
CA VAL A 178 0.32 46.70 10.12
C VAL A 178 -0.40 45.76 9.16
N GLU A 179 -0.34 44.47 9.43
CA GLU A 179 -0.96 43.43 8.63
C GLU A 179 -1.42 42.30 9.55
N ALA A 180 -2.58 41.71 9.26
CA ALA A 180 -2.99 40.50 9.96
C ALA A 180 -1.93 39.38 9.81
N PRO A 181 -1.59 38.64 10.88
CA PRO A 181 -0.66 37.52 10.78
C PRO A 181 -1.20 36.46 9.81
N ALA A 182 -0.30 35.80 9.07
CA ALA A 182 -0.69 34.71 8.19
C ALA A 182 -1.19 33.52 9.04
N PRO A 183 -2.36 32.93 8.74
CA PRO A 183 -2.79 31.71 9.41
C PRO A 183 -1.76 30.59 9.26
N SER A 184 -1.60 29.79 10.31
CA SER A 184 -0.77 28.58 10.25
C SER A 184 -1.31 27.62 9.21
N ARG A 185 -0.40 26.97 8.47
CA ARG A 185 -0.74 25.94 7.48
C ARG A 185 -0.01 24.65 7.83
N PRO A 186 -0.59 23.46 7.53
CA PRO A 186 0.13 22.21 7.72
C PRO A 186 1.44 22.17 6.91
N ILE A 187 1.42 22.68 5.67
CA ILE A 187 2.60 22.78 4.82
C ILE A 187 2.83 24.24 4.46
N ASP A 188 3.96 24.78 4.88
CA ASP A 188 4.35 26.15 4.60
C ASP A 188 4.38 26.43 3.11
N ARG A 189 3.71 27.53 2.71
CA ARG A 189 3.52 27.92 1.31
C ARG A 189 2.90 26.81 0.45
N GLY A 190 2.33 25.77 1.04
CA GLY A 190 1.62 24.71 0.34
C GLY A 190 0.27 25.19 -0.18
N ILE A 191 -0.20 24.54 -1.25
CA ILE A 191 -1.53 24.82 -1.82
C ILE A 191 -2.62 23.95 -1.19
N ALA A 192 -2.29 22.88 -0.46
CA ALA A 192 -3.30 22.01 0.15
C ALA A 192 -3.74 22.52 1.51
N GLY A 193 -5.05 22.48 1.75
CA GLY A 193 -5.66 22.61 3.07
C GLY A 193 -5.60 21.29 3.86
N PRO A 194 -5.85 21.35 5.19
CA PRO A 194 -5.81 20.17 6.06
C PRO A 194 -6.77 19.05 5.66
N GLY A 195 -7.98 19.36 5.19
CA GLY A 195 -8.97 18.34 4.79
C GLY A 195 -8.54 17.58 3.54
N LEU A 196 -7.96 18.27 2.55
CA LEU A 196 -7.36 17.63 1.37
C LEU A 196 -6.18 16.73 1.75
N LEU A 197 -5.29 17.20 2.63
CA LEU A 197 -4.16 16.39 3.11
C LEU A 197 -4.64 15.14 3.84
N ALA A 198 -5.64 15.27 4.71
CA ALA A 198 -6.25 14.15 5.41
C ALA A 198 -6.84 13.14 4.41
N ARG A 199 -7.57 13.59 3.39
CA ARG A 199 -8.10 12.71 2.34
C ARG A 199 -6.99 11.94 1.62
N VAL A 200 -5.91 12.61 1.22
CA VAL A 200 -4.80 11.97 0.49
C VAL A 200 -4.17 10.85 1.32
N LEU A 201 -3.97 11.08 2.61
CA LEU A 201 -3.41 10.09 3.54
C LEU A 201 -4.37 8.94 3.81
N THR A 202 -5.63 9.21 4.16
CA THR A 202 -6.61 8.16 4.47
C THR A 202 -6.92 7.31 3.24
N ALA A 203 -7.07 7.93 2.08
CA ALA A 203 -7.21 7.20 0.82
C ALA A 203 -6.01 6.28 0.57
N LYS A 204 -4.78 6.78 0.78
CA LYS A 204 -3.56 6.00 0.51
C LYS A 204 -3.41 4.81 1.47
N TYR A 205 -3.60 5.04 2.76
CA TYR A 205 -3.21 4.08 3.80
C TYR A 205 -4.38 3.26 4.33
N CYS A 206 -5.57 3.85 4.47
CA CYS A 206 -6.75 3.16 4.98
C CYS A 206 -7.57 2.51 3.86
N GLU A 207 -7.63 3.12 2.67
CA GLU A 207 -8.43 2.63 1.53
C GLU A 207 -7.57 1.96 0.44
N HIS A 208 -6.26 1.82 0.68
CA HIS A 208 -5.31 1.23 -0.28
C HIS A 208 -5.32 1.88 -1.67
N LEU A 209 -5.64 3.17 -1.76
CA LEU A 209 -5.76 3.90 -3.01
C LEU A 209 -4.42 4.54 -3.42
N PRO A 210 -3.72 4.00 -4.44
CA PRO A 210 -2.40 4.51 -4.82
C PRO A 210 -2.47 5.94 -5.35
N LEU A 211 -1.41 6.72 -5.13
CA LEU A 211 -1.38 8.15 -5.43
C LEU A 211 -1.71 8.49 -6.90
N TYR A 212 -1.31 7.66 -7.86
CA TYR A 212 -1.64 7.92 -9.27
C TYR A 212 -3.16 7.86 -9.53
N ARG A 213 -3.86 6.92 -8.88
CA ARG A 213 -5.33 6.80 -8.99
C ARG A 213 -6.03 7.96 -8.27
N GLN A 214 -5.43 8.47 -7.19
CA GLN A 214 -5.91 9.71 -6.57
C GLN A 214 -5.77 10.90 -7.51
N CYS A 215 -4.64 11.03 -8.23
CA CYS A 215 -4.45 12.07 -9.25
C CYS A 215 -5.57 12.03 -10.31
N GLU A 216 -5.92 10.83 -10.82
CA GLU A 216 -7.02 10.65 -11.79
C GLU A 216 -8.39 11.04 -11.20
N ILE A 217 -8.63 10.75 -9.92
CA ILE A 217 -9.87 11.16 -9.24
C ILE A 217 -9.99 12.68 -9.17
N PHE A 218 -8.92 13.38 -8.78
CA PHE A 218 -8.93 14.85 -8.74
C PHE A 218 -9.02 15.46 -10.14
N ALA A 219 -8.37 14.85 -11.14
CA ALA A 219 -8.45 15.28 -12.53
C ALA A 219 -9.89 15.23 -13.06
N ARG A 220 -10.68 14.22 -12.68
CA ARG A 220 -12.12 14.16 -13.02
C ARG A 220 -12.95 15.28 -12.40
N GLN A 221 -12.45 15.95 -11.36
CA GLN A 221 -13.05 17.14 -10.76
C GLN A 221 -12.47 18.45 -11.34
N GLY A 222 -11.67 18.36 -12.40
CA GLY A 222 -11.00 19.49 -13.04
C GLY A 222 -9.76 19.99 -12.29
N VAL A 223 -9.18 19.18 -11.39
CA VAL A 223 -7.99 19.56 -10.62
C VAL A 223 -6.81 18.63 -10.95
N ASP A 224 -5.86 19.14 -11.74
CA ASP A 224 -4.64 18.42 -12.11
C ASP A 224 -3.59 18.50 -10.98
N LEU A 225 -3.42 17.38 -10.26
CA LEU A 225 -2.42 17.22 -9.22
C LEU A 225 -1.42 16.12 -9.62
N SER A 226 -0.14 16.46 -9.72
CA SER A 226 0.88 15.46 -10.06
C SER A 226 1.14 14.46 -8.93
N ARG A 227 1.51 13.22 -9.28
CA ARG A 227 1.92 12.20 -8.30
C ARG A 227 3.07 12.64 -7.40
N ALA A 228 4.02 13.41 -7.95
CA ALA A 228 5.14 13.95 -7.18
C ALA A 228 4.68 14.95 -6.12
N LEU A 229 3.68 15.78 -6.44
CA LEU A 229 3.09 16.71 -5.49
C LEU A 229 2.41 15.97 -4.33
N LEU A 230 1.57 14.98 -4.63
CA LEU A 230 0.93 14.17 -3.58
C LEU A 230 1.97 13.42 -2.73
N SER A 231 3.03 12.91 -3.35
CA SER A 231 4.11 12.25 -2.61
C SER A 231 4.82 13.20 -1.65
N ASN A 232 5.06 14.45 -2.06
CA ASN A 232 5.65 15.47 -1.20
C ASN A 232 4.71 15.88 -0.05
N TRP A 233 3.40 15.89 -0.28
CA TRP A 233 2.42 16.13 0.77
C TRP A 233 2.41 15.00 1.81
N VAL A 234 2.42 13.74 1.36
CA VAL A 234 2.53 12.58 2.26
C VAL A 234 3.79 12.69 3.12
N ASP A 235 4.93 12.96 2.51
CA ASP A 235 6.21 13.13 3.21
C ASP A 235 6.19 14.30 4.22
N ALA A 236 5.62 15.45 3.85
CA ALA A 236 5.46 16.56 4.77
C ALA A 236 4.54 16.22 5.95
N CYS A 237 3.42 15.53 5.71
CA CYS A 237 2.54 15.10 6.78
C CYS A 237 3.20 14.06 7.70
N CYS A 238 4.01 13.14 7.17
CA CYS A 238 4.78 12.23 8.01
C CYS A 238 5.72 12.97 8.97
N ARG A 239 6.36 14.06 8.51
CA ARG A 239 7.16 14.92 9.40
C ARG A 239 6.33 15.60 10.48
N LEU A 240 5.14 16.12 10.13
CA LEU A 240 4.23 16.74 11.09
C LEU A 240 3.75 15.76 12.17
N MET A 241 3.60 14.48 11.80
CA MET A 241 3.17 13.41 12.71
C MET A 241 4.31 12.78 13.52
N ALA A 242 5.57 13.17 13.30
CA ALA A 242 6.71 12.60 14.02
C ALA A 242 6.58 12.67 15.56
N PRO A 243 6.07 13.77 16.17
CA PRO A 243 5.84 13.79 17.62
C PRO A 243 4.81 12.76 18.10
N LEU A 244 3.82 12.43 17.27
CA LEU A 244 2.82 11.40 17.59
C LEU A 244 3.42 10.00 17.49
N ASP A 245 4.29 9.75 16.49
CA ASP A 245 5.02 8.50 16.36
C ASP A 245 5.98 8.29 17.55
N GLU A 246 6.68 9.34 17.97
CA GLU A 246 7.58 9.31 19.14
C GLU A 246 6.79 9.04 20.44
N ALA A 247 5.66 9.73 20.64
CA ALA A 247 4.79 9.46 21.78
C ALA A 247 4.24 8.02 21.78
N LEU A 248 3.86 7.51 20.61
CA LEU A 248 3.40 6.12 20.43
C LEU A 248 4.52 5.11 20.72
N TYR A 249 5.74 5.37 20.24
CA TYR A 249 6.92 4.57 20.55
C TYR A 249 7.13 4.48 22.06
N HIS A 250 7.18 5.62 22.76
CA HIS A 250 7.38 5.64 24.21
C HIS A 250 6.27 4.88 24.94
N TYR A 251 5.01 5.08 24.54
CA TYR A 251 3.88 4.36 25.12
C TYR A 251 3.96 2.84 24.90
N VAL A 252 4.36 2.39 23.70
CA VAL A 252 4.51 0.95 23.40
C VAL A 252 5.66 0.33 24.18
N MET A 253 6.79 1.03 24.30
CA MET A 253 7.97 0.54 25.00
C MET A 253 7.83 0.59 26.53
N ASP A 254 6.96 1.45 27.07
CA ASP A 254 6.66 1.53 28.51
C ASP A 254 5.67 0.43 28.95
N CYS A 255 6.04 -0.83 28.74
CA CYS A 255 5.25 -1.97 29.20
C CYS A 255 6.13 -3.10 29.74
N ARG A 256 5.58 -3.96 30.59
CA ARG A 256 6.32 -5.10 31.16
C ARG A 256 6.58 -6.23 30.16
N LYS A 257 5.68 -6.38 29.18
CA LYS A 257 5.72 -7.44 28.17
C LYS A 257 5.35 -6.87 26.82
N LEU A 258 6.27 -7.00 25.88
CA LEU A 258 6.15 -6.55 24.51
C LEU A 258 6.14 -7.76 23.58
N HIS A 259 5.27 -7.77 22.57
CA HIS A 259 5.33 -8.76 21.49
C HIS A 259 6.06 -8.17 20.30
N THR A 260 6.84 -8.98 19.60
CA THR A 260 7.52 -8.57 18.37
C THR A 260 7.35 -9.60 17.26
N ASP A 261 7.18 -9.12 16.03
CA ASP A 261 7.18 -9.92 14.80
C ASP A 261 7.69 -9.06 13.64
N ASP A 262 8.01 -9.68 12.50
CA ASP A 262 8.40 -8.98 11.29
C ASP A 262 7.63 -9.47 10.05
N THR A 263 7.10 -8.53 9.27
CA THR A 263 6.43 -8.83 8.01
C THR A 263 7.33 -8.46 6.82
N PRO A 264 7.61 -9.39 5.88
CA PRO A 264 8.35 -9.06 4.67
C PRO A 264 7.51 -8.18 3.75
N VAL A 265 8.12 -7.13 3.21
CA VAL A 265 7.49 -6.23 2.23
C VAL A 265 8.36 -6.07 0.99
N PRO A 266 7.78 -6.12 -0.23
CA PRO A 266 8.51 -5.84 -1.45
C PRO A 266 8.77 -4.33 -1.59
N VAL A 267 10.04 -3.94 -1.63
CA VAL A 267 10.47 -2.54 -1.77
C VAL A 267 11.16 -2.37 -3.10
N LEU A 268 10.81 -1.33 -3.85
CA LEU A 268 11.49 -1.03 -5.13
C LEU A 268 12.99 -0.86 -4.90
N ALA A 269 13.81 -1.46 -5.78
CA ALA A 269 15.25 -1.23 -5.85
C ALA A 269 15.56 -0.44 -7.13
N PRO A 270 15.58 0.90 -7.07
CA PRO A 270 15.82 1.75 -8.24
C PRO A 270 17.07 1.35 -9.00
N GLY A 271 16.99 1.37 -10.33
CA GLY A 271 18.07 0.95 -11.23
C GLY A 271 18.15 -0.56 -11.51
N ARG A 272 17.49 -1.41 -10.71
CA ARG A 272 17.55 -2.88 -10.87
C ARG A 272 16.32 -3.52 -11.53
N LYS A 273 15.27 -2.74 -11.80
CA LYS A 273 13.96 -3.22 -12.31
C LYS A 273 13.39 -4.42 -11.49
N LYS A 274 13.76 -4.51 -10.21
CA LYS A 274 13.39 -5.58 -9.28
C LYS A 274 13.02 -4.96 -7.93
N THR A 275 12.34 -5.73 -7.10
CA THR A 275 12.13 -5.41 -5.68
C THR A 275 13.18 -6.10 -4.82
N LYS A 276 13.46 -5.53 -3.65
CA LYS A 276 14.18 -6.17 -2.55
C LYS A 276 13.20 -6.40 -1.40
N THR A 277 13.43 -7.42 -0.60
CA THR A 277 12.60 -7.69 0.58
C THR A 277 13.05 -6.81 1.73
N GLY A 278 12.27 -5.77 2.05
CA GLY A 278 12.35 -5.05 3.31
C GLY A 278 11.54 -5.74 4.40
N ARG A 279 11.61 -5.22 5.63
CA ARG A 279 10.84 -5.71 6.78
C ARG A 279 10.09 -4.57 7.43
N ILE A 280 8.87 -4.86 7.88
CA ILE A 280 8.14 -4.05 8.84
C ILE A 280 8.14 -4.83 10.16
N TRP A 281 8.90 -4.34 11.13
CA TRP A 281 8.89 -4.82 12.50
C TRP A 281 7.67 -4.27 13.20
N THR A 282 6.95 -5.13 13.91
CA THR A 282 5.75 -4.76 14.66
C THR A 282 6.00 -5.02 16.13
N TYR A 283 5.88 -3.98 16.95
CA TYR A 283 6.00 -4.06 18.40
C TYR A 283 4.64 -3.79 19.01
N VAL A 284 4.10 -4.76 19.76
CA VAL A 284 2.73 -4.70 20.26
C VAL A 284 2.71 -4.67 21.78
N ARG A 285 2.13 -3.61 22.32
CA ARG A 285 1.67 -3.52 23.70
C ARG A 285 0.21 -3.98 23.74
N ASP A 286 0.00 -5.26 24.03
CA ASP A 286 -1.33 -5.79 24.32
C ASP A 286 -1.26 -6.91 25.37
N ASN A 287 -1.81 -6.60 26.54
CA ASN A 287 -1.94 -7.51 27.67
C ASN A 287 -3.39 -7.66 28.12
N ARG A 288 -4.38 -7.37 27.26
CA ARG A 288 -5.80 -7.54 27.61
C ARG A 288 -6.15 -8.98 27.91
N SER A 289 -5.55 -9.95 27.20
CA SER A 289 -5.69 -11.38 27.51
C SER A 289 -5.14 -11.77 28.90
N ALA A 290 -4.32 -10.90 29.48
CA ALA A 290 -3.75 -11.04 30.82
C ALA A 290 -4.46 -10.16 31.88
N GLY A 291 -5.61 -9.56 31.54
CA GLY A 291 -6.42 -8.74 32.44
C GLY A 291 -5.97 -7.28 32.53
N SER A 292 -5.08 -6.81 31.65
CA SER A 292 -4.68 -5.39 31.63
C SER A 292 -5.81 -4.52 31.06
N SER A 293 -6.03 -3.37 31.70
CA SER A 293 -6.92 -2.30 31.23
C SER A 293 -6.21 -1.25 30.38
N ASP A 294 -4.90 -1.38 30.15
CA ASP A 294 -4.13 -0.42 29.36
C ASP A 294 -4.63 -0.43 27.90
N PRO A 295 -4.80 0.74 27.26
CA PRO A 295 -5.11 0.81 25.85
C PRO A 295 -4.08 0.05 24.99
N PRO A 296 -4.51 -0.87 24.10
CA PRO A 296 -3.60 -1.59 23.24
C PRO A 296 -2.97 -0.66 22.21
N ALA A 297 -1.71 -0.89 21.88
CA ALA A 297 -1.00 -0.11 20.86
C ALA A 297 0.00 -0.97 20.09
N ALA A 298 0.25 -0.57 18.84
CA ALA A 298 1.29 -1.15 18.00
C ALA A 298 2.15 -0.04 17.41
N TRP A 299 3.46 -0.20 17.50
CA TRP A 299 4.44 0.65 16.83
C TRP A 299 5.16 -0.15 15.75
N PHE A 300 5.37 0.48 14.59
CA PHE A 300 5.92 -0.17 13.41
C PHE A 300 7.24 0.49 13.02
N ALA A 301 8.25 -0.33 12.68
CA ALA A 301 9.52 0.16 12.19
C ALA A 301 9.88 -0.52 10.87
N PHE A 302 10.32 0.27 9.88
CA PHE A 302 10.80 -0.25 8.62
C PHE A 302 12.31 -0.50 8.65
N SER A 303 12.76 -1.62 8.08
CA SER A 303 14.17 -1.85 7.76
C SER A 303 14.36 -2.42 6.34
N PRO A 304 15.50 -2.15 5.69
CA PRO A 304 15.76 -2.63 4.33
C PRO A 304 16.09 -4.12 4.23
N ASP A 305 16.33 -4.80 5.36
CA ASP A 305 16.69 -6.22 5.49
C ASP A 305 16.24 -6.76 6.87
N ARG A 306 16.45 -8.05 7.13
CA ARG A 306 16.06 -8.73 8.38
C ARG A 306 17.21 -8.85 9.41
N GLN A 307 18.22 -7.97 9.38
CA GLN A 307 19.36 -8.12 10.30
C GLN A 307 18.98 -7.85 11.77
N GLY A 308 19.57 -8.61 12.70
CA GLY A 308 19.33 -8.45 14.14
C GLY A 308 19.72 -7.08 14.71
N LYS A 309 20.53 -6.28 13.99
CA LYS A 309 20.88 -4.91 14.39
C LYS A 309 19.65 -3.99 14.49
N HIS A 310 18.60 -4.25 13.70
CA HIS A 310 17.40 -3.42 13.69
C HIS A 310 16.60 -3.58 15.00
N PRO A 311 16.19 -4.79 15.42
CA PRO A 311 15.53 -4.94 16.71
C PRO A 311 16.44 -4.57 17.89
N GLN A 312 17.77 -4.74 17.79
CA GLN A 312 18.71 -4.21 18.78
C GLN A 312 18.62 -2.68 18.92
N GLN A 313 18.52 -1.94 17.81
CA GLN A 313 18.37 -0.49 17.83
C GLN A 313 16.98 -0.08 18.35
N HIS A 314 15.91 -0.68 17.84
CA HIS A 314 14.54 -0.33 18.21
C HIS A 314 14.25 -0.56 19.70
N LEU A 315 14.79 -1.65 20.25
CA LEU A 315 14.60 -2.06 21.64
C LEU A 315 15.72 -1.60 22.55
N ARG A 316 16.60 -0.68 22.14
CA ARG A 316 17.77 -0.26 22.93
C ARG A 316 17.42 0.15 24.37
N HIS A 317 16.31 0.89 24.53
CA HIS A 317 15.86 1.40 25.83
C HIS A 317 14.77 0.56 26.49
N TYR A 318 14.34 -0.53 25.84
CA TYR A 318 13.33 -1.42 26.41
C TYR A 318 13.96 -2.35 27.46
N HIS A 319 13.20 -2.62 28.52
CA HIS A 319 13.52 -3.62 29.53
C HIS A 319 12.24 -4.39 29.88
N GLY A 320 12.36 -5.70 30.09
CA GLY A 320 11.22 -6.54 30.45
C GLY A 320 11.17 -7.83 29.64
N VAL A 321 9.95 -8.34 29.44
CA VAL A 321 9.71 -9.58 28.72
C VAL A 321 9.50 -9.28 27.24
N LEU A 322 10.27 -9.93 26.36
CA LEU A 322 10.08 -9.87 24.92
C LEU A 322 9.51 -11.20 24.43
N GLN A 323 8.28 -11.16 23.94
CA GLN A 323 7.65 -12.31 23.30
C GLN A 323 7.93 -12.30 21.81
N ALA A 324 8.74 -13.25 21.32
CA ALA A 324 9.24 -13.29 19.95
C ALA A 324 9.19 -14.70 19.33
N ASP A 325 9.35 -14.80 18.00
CA ASP A 325 9.69 -16.06 17.35
C ASP A 325 11.16 -16.44 17.62
N ALA A 326 11.57 -17.65 17.24
CA ALA A 326 12.94 -18.14 17.40
C ALA A 326 13.89 -17.60 16.32
N PHE A 327 13.74 -16.34 15.92
CA PHE A 327 14.65 -15.70 14.98
C PHE A 327 15.97 -15.34 15.67
N ALA A 328 17.07 -15.95 15.22
CA ALA A 328 18.41 -15.74 15.79
C ALA A 328 18.90 -14.28 15.82
N GLY A 329 18.28 -13.37 15.07
CA GLY A 329 18.60 -11.95 15.18
C GLY A 329 18.18 -11.32 16.51
N TYR A 330 17.37 -12.01 17.31
CA TYR A 330 17.01 -11.61 18.67
C TYR A 330 18.02 -12.07 19.73
N ASP A 331 18.90 -13.04 19.46
CA ASP A 331 19.78 -13.66 20.48
C ASP A 331 20.59 -12.63 21.29
N ARG A 332 21.10 -11.59 20.63
CA ARG A 332 21.85 -10.51 21.30
C ARG A 332 21.01 -9.70 22.29
N LEU A 333 19.68 -9.68 22.14
CA LEU A 333 18.79 -9.01 23.08
C LEU A 333 18.71 -9.73 24.44
N PHE A 334 18.98 -11.04 24.44
CA PHE A 334 18.93 -11.89 25.64
C PHE A 334 20.31 -12.11 26.26
N SER A 335 21.37 -11.60 25.62
CA SER A 335 22.73 -11.69 26.13
C SER A 335 22.93 -10.82 27.38
N ALA A 336 23.66 -11.35 28.35
CA ALA A 336 24.13 -10.61 29.53
C ALA A 336 25.00 -9.39 29.17
N GLU A 337 25.61 -9.40 27.98
CA GLU A 337 26.47 -8.33 27.46
C GLU A 337 25.69 -7.17 26.84
N ARG A 338 24.35 -7.25 26.76
CA ARG A 338 23.52 -6.17 26.22
C ARG A 338 23.63 -4.91 27.09
N GLU A 339 23.82 -3.75 26.46
CA GLU A 339 23.71 -2.45 27.12
C GLU A 339 22.33 -2.31 27.79
N GLY A 340 22.30 -2.08 29.11
CA GLY A 340 21.05 -2.07 29.87
C GLY A 340 20.56 -3.45 30.35
N GLY A 341 21.36 -4.50 30.19
CA GLY A 341 21.08 -5.85 30.66
C GLY A 341 20.22 -6.70 29.70
N PRO A 342 20.15 -8.02 29.92
CA PRO A 342 19.41 -8.94 29.07
C PRO A 342 17.90 -8.72 29.18
N LEU A 343 17.19 -8.84 28.07
CA LEU A 343 15.73 -8.98 28.09
C LEU A 343 15.35 -10.38 28.58
N THR A 344 14.17 -10.51 29.18
CA THR A 344 13.61 -11.82 29.49
C THR A 344 12.93 -12.38 28.25
N GLU A 345 13.43 -13.49 27.73
CA GLU A 345 12.86 -14.17 26.57
C GLU A 345 11.54 -14.86 26.92
N ALA A 346 10.53 -14.69 26.07
CA ALA A 346 9.33 -15.51 26.05
C ALA A 346 9.08 -16.06 24.64
N ALA A 347 9.31 -17.35 24.43
CA ALA A 347 9.10 -17.96 23.12
C ALA A 347 7.63 -17.95 22.70
N CYS A 348 7.36 -17.61 21.43
CA CYS A 348 6.00 -17.53 20.91
C CYS A 348 5.41 -18.90 20.53
N TRP A 349 4.44 -19.37 21.32
CA TRP A 349 3.71 -20.63 21.07
C TRP A 349 3.00 -20.69 19.72
N ALA A 350 2.48 -19.57 19.21
CA ALA A 350 1.85 -19.53 17.90
C ALA A 350 2.85 -19.88 16.77
N HIS A 351 4.08 -19.38 16.86
CA HIS A 351 5.15 -19.69 15.92
C HIS A 351 5.64 -21.13 16.05
N ALA A 352 5.84 -21.62 17.29
CA ALA A 352 6.21 -23.01 17.54
C ALA A 352 5.16 -23.98 16.97
N ARG A 353 3.87 -23.76 17.28
CA ARG A 353 2.75 -24.56 16.77
C ARG A 353 2.69 -24.56 15.25
N ARG A 354 2.88 -23.40 14.58
CA ARG A 354 2.87 -23.29 13.12
C ARG A 354 3.92 -24.21 12.49
N LYS A 355 5.14 -24.23 13.03
CA LYS A 355 6.21 -25.09 12.53
C LYS A 355 5.92 -26.58 12.71
N ILE A 356 5.35 -26.98 13.84
CA ILE A 356 4.92 -28.37 14.06
C ILE A 356 3.79 -28.74 13.09
N HIS A 357 2.85 -27.83 12.85
CA HIS A 357 1.79 -28.03 11.87
C HIS A 357 2.33 -28.21 10.44
N ASP A 358 3.31 -27.42 10.03
CA ASP A 358 3.96 -27.57 8.72
C ASP A 358 4.60 -28.97 8.56
N VAL A 359 5.22 -29.49 9.63
CA VAL A 359 5.74 -30.87 9.68
C VAL A 359 4.62 -31.90 9.63
N TYR A 360 3.52 -31.70 10.34
CA TYR A 360 2.38 -32.61 10.31
C TYR A 360 1.74 -32.68 8.91
N ILE A 361 1.52 -31.54 8.24
CA ILE A 361 0.98 -31.50 6.88
C ILE A 361 1.88 -32.22 5.89
N SER A 362 3.20 -32.11 6.04
CA SER A 362 4.16 -32.74 5.13
C SER A 362 4.40 -34.22 5.40
N THR A 363 4.38 -34.66 6.66
CA THR A 363 4.83 -36.02 7.05
C THR A 363 3.74 -36.91 7.62
N ARG A 364 2.65 -36.33 8.14
CA ARG A 364 1.54 -37.04 8.83
C ARG A 364 2.00 -37.98 9.94
N THR A 365 3.09 -37.62 10.63
CA THR A 365 3.62 -38.44 11.73
C THR A 365 2.76 -38.34 12.98
N ALA A 366 2.59 -39.47 13.68
CA ALA A 366 1.88 -39.53 14.96
C ALA A 366 2.50 -38.60 16.02
N THR A 367 3.83 -38.43 16.00
CA THR A 367 4.52 -37.51 16.90
C THR A 367 4.12 -36.04 16.69
N ALA A 368 4.00 -35.60 15.43
CA ALA A 368 3.58 -34.24 15.12
C ALA A 368 2.09 -34.01 15.46
N GLU A 369 1.25 -35.02 15.24
CA GLU A 369 -0.16 -35.00 15.64
C GLU A 369 -0.34 -34.89 17.15
N GLU A 370 0.35 -35.74 17.92
CA GLU A 370 0.33 -35.72 19.38
C GLU A 370 0.87 -34.39 19.93
N ALA A 371 1.93 -33.84 19.33
CA ALA A 371 2.44 -32.53 19.71
C ALA A 371 1.40 -31.41 19.50
N LEU A 372 0.67 -31.41 18.36
CA LEU A 372 -0.40 -30.46 18.11
C LEU A 372 -1.57 -30.63 19.09
N LYS A 373 -1.92 -31.87 19.43
CA LYS A 373 -2.96 -32.18 20.42
C LYS A 373 -2.60 -31.61 21.79
N ARG A 374 -1.39 -31.86 22.29
CA ARG A 374 -0.92 -31.31 23.57
C ARG A 374 -0.89 -29.78 23.58
N ILE A 375 -0.46 -29.15 22.50
CA ILE A 375 -0.52 -27.68 22.38
C ILE A 375 -1.97 -27.20 22.44
N SER A 376 -2.91 -27.92 21.83
CA SER A 376 -4.34 -27.60 21.89
C SER A 376 -4.89 -27.69 23.32
N GLU A 377 -4.46 -28.69 24.09
CA GLU A 377 -4.83 -28.84 25.51
C GLU A 377 -4.32 -27.66 26.35
N LEU A 378 -3.08 -27.21 26.10
CA LEU A 378 -2.54 -25.99 26.74
C LEU A 378 -3.34 -24.74 26.37
N TYR A 379 -3.73 -24.59 25.11
CA TYR A 379 -4.54 -23.45 24.67
C TYR A 379 -5.95 -23.45 25.30
N ALA A 380 -6.54 -24.62 25.53
CA ALA A 380 -7.81 -24.72 26.24
C ALA A 380 -7.69 -24.19 27.68
N ILE A 381 -6.61 -24.54 28.39
CA ILE A 381 -6.32 -24.01 29.73
C ILE A 381 -6.15 -22.49 29.68
N GLU A 382 -5.38 -21.96 28.71
CA GLU A 382 -5.15 -20.51 28.58
C GLU A 382 -6.42 -19.72 28.28
N GLU A 383 -7.35 -20.28 27.52
CA GLU A 383 -8.63 -19.64 27.20
C GLU A 383 -9.52 -19.53 28.44
N GLU A 384 -9.58 -20.56 29.29
CA GLU A 384 -10.35 -20.54 30.54
C GLU A 384 -9.83 -19.51 31.56
N ILE A 385 -8.52 -19.28 31.58
CA ILE A 385 -7.87 -18.36 32.55
C ILE A 385 -7.63 -16.96 31.97
N ARG A 386 -8.13 -16.69 30.77
CA ARG A 386 -7.95 -15.42 30.07
C ARG A 386 -8.58 -14.28 30.86
N GLY A 387 -7.88 -13.16 30.96
CA GLY A 387 -8.32 -11.99 31.71
C GLY A 387 -8.14 -12.08 33.23
N LEU A 388 -7.80 -13.25 33.78
CA LEU A 388 -7.58 -13.42 35.22
C LEU A 388 -6.27 -12.75 35.70
N PRO A 389 -6.18 -12.37 36.99
CA PRO A 389 -4.95 -11.86 37.59
C PRO A 389 -3.77 -12.81 37.42
N ALA A 390 -2.56 -12.25 37.39
CA ALA A 390 -1.33 -13.02 37.14
C ALA A 390 -1.12 -14.19 38.12
N SER A 391 -1.48 -14.02 39.40
CA SER A 391 -1.37 -15.06 40.44
C SER A 391 -2.30 -16.24 40.16
N GLN A 392 -3.54 -15.99 39.76
CA GLN A 392 -4.52 -17.03 39.45
C GLN A 392 -4.13 -17.81 38.18
N ARG A 393 -3.66 -17.10 37.14
CA ARG A 393 -3.14 -17.74 35.93
C ARG A 393 -1.93 -18.64 36.23
N LEU A 394 -1.01 -18.17 37.07
CA LEU A 394 0.14 -18.96 37.49
C LEU A 394 -0.27 -20.21 38.27
N ALA A 395 -1.22 -20.09 39.21
CA ALA A 395 -1.73 -21.21 39.97
C ALA A 395 -2.38 -22.27 39.07
N ALA A 396 -3.24 -21.85 38.14
CA ALA A 396 -3.89 -22.74 37.18
C ALA A 396 -2.87 -23.49 36.31
N ARG A 397 -1.89 -22.78 35.74
CA ARG A 397 -0.81 -23.39 34.95
C ARG A 397 -0.03 -24.44 35.74
N ARG A 398 0.36 -24.15 36.99
CA ARG A 398 1.06 -25.13 37.85
C ARG A 398 0.25 -26.39 38.17
N SER A 399 -1.08 -26.28 38.17
CA SER A 399 -1.97 -27.39 38.49
C SER A 399 -2.39 -28.23 37.28
N ARG A 400 -2.36 -27.66 36.07
CA ARG A 400 -3.02 -28.23 34.88
C ARG A 400 -2.10 -28.38 33.66
N SER A 401 -0.93 -27.74 33.66
CA SER A 401 0.07 -27.76 32.58
C SER A 401 1.35 -28.42 33.08
#